data_AF-A0A8H3E2N1-F1
#
_entry.id   AF-A0A8H3E2N1-F1
#
_cell.length_a   1.000
_cell.length_b   1.000
_cell.length_c   1.000
_cell.angle_alpha   90.00
_cell.angle_beta   90.00
_cell.angle_gamma   90.00
#
_symmetry.space_group_name_H-M   'P 1'
#
loop_
_entity.id
_entity.type
_entity.pdbx_description
1 polymer ?
#
loop_
_entity_poly.entity_id
_entity_poly.type
_entity_poly.pdbx_seq_one_letter_code
_entity_poly.pdbx_strand_id
1 'polypeptide(L)'
;MSRTKAFRSLSQEARRTARQDLKDALAKDFGLLYGTDVNDLRAWQRLYWAQGFEVVPDNLDDCHEFMKDIYVNIVDLVDSVYTSHPVQRFYSEKEFSEYTIRTENYISRDRRYAGSLLKFLCRKISRPSGTTRINPQPFSASNRKRKRT
;
A
#
# COMPACT_ATOMS: atom_id res chain seq x y z
N MET A 1 -10.64 9.11 -14.04
CA MET A 1 -9.91 10.04 -14.94
C MET A 1 -10.19 9.71 -16.40
N SER A 2 -10.67 10.68 -17.18
CA SER A 2 -10.89 10.52 -18.62
C SER A 2 -9.58 10.62 -19.39
N ARG A 3 -9.24 9.60 -20.19
CA ARG A 3 -8.04 9.60 -21.05
C ARG A 3 -8.16 10.67 -22.13
N THR A 4 -7.27 11.66 -22.14
CA THR A 4 -7.19 12.74 -23.14
C THR A 4 -6.96 12.20 -24.55
N LYS A 5 -7.46 12.91 -25.58
CA LYS A 5 -7.31 12.52 -27.01
C LYS A 5 -5.85 12.22 -27.40
N ALA A 6 -4.89 12.99 -26.86
CA ALA A 6 -3.47 12.80 -27.09
C ALA A 6 -2.92 11.45 -26.56
N PHE A 7 -3.45 10.95 -25.43
CA PHE A 7 -3.04 9.63 -24.92
C PHE A 7 -3.61 8.48 -25.76
N ARG A 8 -4.75 8.71 -26.42
CA ARG A 8 -5.38 7.74 -27.34
C ARG A 8 -4.72 7.69 -28.72
N SER A 9 -3.85 8.63 -29.07
CA SER A 9 -3.08 8.60 -30.33
C SER A 9 -1.67 8.03 -30.18
N LEU A 10 -1.18 7.76 -28.97
CA LEU A 10 0.12 7.13 -28.74
C LEU A 10 0.20 5.72 -29.38
N SER A 11 1.40 5.24 -29.69
CA SER A 11 1.60 3.83 -30.03
C SER A 11 1.36 2.94 -28.80
N GLN A 12 1.09 1.66 -29.00
CA GLN A 12 0.96 0.72 -27.87
C GLN A 12 2.26 0.68 -27.04
N GLU A 13 3.41 0.76 -27.71
CA GLU A 13 4.73 0.81 -27.08
C GLU A 13 4.89 2.05 -26.20
N ALA A 14 4.60 3.24 -26.73
CA ALA A 14 4.71 4.48 -25.97
C ALA A 14 3.82 4.49 -24.71
N ARG A 15 2.62 3.90 -24.80
CA ARG A 15 1.73 3.74 -23.63
C ARG A 15 2.29 2.76 -22.60
N ARG A 16 2.92 1.67 -23.05
CA ARG A 16 3.57 0.71 -22.16
C ARG A 16 4.72 1.38 -21.42
N THR A 17 5.61 2.06 -22.14
CA THR A 17 6.75 2.79 -21.56
C THR A 17 6.30 3.83 -20.55
N ALA A 18 5.39 4.74 -20.93
CA ALA A 18 4.88 5.77 -20.01
C ALA A 18 4.27 5.18 -18.73
N ARG A 19 3.65 4.00 -18.83
CA ARG A 19 3.08 3.31 -17.67
C ARG A 19 4.13 2.62 -16.81
N GLN A 20 5.22 2.14 -17.38
CA GLN A 20 6.36 1.63 -16.61
C GLN A 20 7.03 2.79 -15.86
N ASP A 21 7.29 3.91 -16.54
CA ASP A 21 7.92 5.10 -15.96
C ASP A 21 7.10 5.68 -14.81
N LEU A 22 5.76 5.76 -14.98
CA LEU A 22 4.86 6.18 -13.91
C LEU A 22 4.96 5.25 -12.69
N LYS A 23 4.99 3.93 -12.89
CA LYS A 23 5.11 2.96 -11.78
C LYS A 23 6.46 3.07 -11.06
N ASP A 24 7.51 3.39 -11.79
CA ASP A 24 8.84 3.61 -11.22
C ASP A 24 8.90 4.94 -10.44
N ALA A 25 8.25 6.00 -10.92
CA ALA A 25 8.10 7.25 -10.21
C ALA A 25 7.29 7.07 -8.91
N LEU A 26 6.15 6.39 -8.96
CA LEU A 26 5.34 6.09 -7.77
C LEU A 26 6.11 5.27 -6.72
N ALA A 27 6.98 4.35 -7.15
CA ALA A 27 7.84 3.60 -6.23
C ALA A 27 8.88 4.52 -5.53
N LYS A 28 9.42 5.51 -6.25
CA LYS A 28 10.30 6.53 -5.64
C LYS A 28 9.53 7.40 -4.66
N ASP A 29 8.37 7.90 -5.04
CA ASP A 29 7.56 8.78 -4.20
C ASP A 29 7.15 8.07 -2.92
N PHE A 30 6.76 6.80 -3.01
CA PHE A 30 6.53 5.96 -1.83
C PHE A 30 7.75 5.95 -0.90
N GLY A 31 8.95 5.69 -1.45
CA GLY A 31 10.18 5.64 -0.68
C GLY A 31 10.54 6.98 -0.02
N LEU A 32 10.26 8.10 -0.70
CA LEU A 32 10.48 9.44 -0.16
C LEU A 32 9.49 9.79 0.96
N LEU A 33 8.22 9.44 0.80
CA LEU A 33 7.16 9.75 1.75
C LEU A 33 7.26 8.88 3.01
N TYR A 34 7.38 7.57 2.82
CA TYR A 34 7.21 6.60 3.89
C TYR A 34 8.50 5.93 4.33
N GLY A 35 9.52 5.90 3.48
CA GLY A 35 10.78 5.18 3.72
C GLY A 35 10.88 3.90 2.88
N THR A 36 12.07 3.28 2.91
CA THR A 36 12.40 2.15 2.04
C THR A 36 12.74 0.86 2.80
N ASP A 37 13.00 0.94 4.11
CA ASP A 37 13.47 -0.18 4.91
C ASP A 37 12.38 -0.78 5.81
N VAL A 38 12.20 -2.09 5.71
CA VAL A 38 11.32 -2.92 6.55
C VAL A 38 11.75 -2.94 8.02
N ASN A 39 13.02 -2.64 8.31
CA ASN A 39 13.56 -2.60 9.67
C ASN A 39 13.52 -1.18 10.29
N ASP A 40 12.98 -0.19 9.59
CA ASP A 40 12.82 1.17 10.11
C ASP A 40 11.45 1.34 10.78
N LEU A 41 11.45 1.41 12.12
CA LEU A 41 10.22 1.63 12.90
C LEU A 41 9.52 2.93 12.51
N ARG A 42 10.25 4.01 12.24
CA ARG A 42 9.64 5.31 11.87
C ARG A 42 8.92 5.19 10.53
N ALA A 43 9.46 4.41 9.60
CA ALA A 43 8.83 4.17 8.31
C ALA A 43 7.46 3.48 8.48
N TRP A 44 7.37 2.49 9.37
CA TRP A 44 6.09 1.88 9.73
C TRP A 44 5.12 2.87 10.36
N GLN A 45 5.57 3.64 11.35
CA GLN A 45 4.70 4.60 12.05
C GLN A 45 4.08 5.63 11.10
N ARG A 46 4.83 6.09 10.09
CA ARG A 46 4.29 6.95 9.01
C ARG A 46 3.14 6.30 8.25
N LEU A 47 3.25 5.00 7.93
CA LEU A 47 2.19 4.27 7.24
C LEU A 47 0.93 4.14 8.11
N TYR A 48 1.06 4.01 9.43
CA TYR A 48 -0.11 4.00 10.33
C TYR A 48 -0.82 5.36 10.32
N TRP A 49 -0.07 6.46 10.47
CA TRP A 49 -0.65 7.80 10.47
C TRP A 49 -1.31 8.16 9.14
N ALA A 50 -0.69 7.80 8.02
CA ALA A 50 -1.25 8.03 6.68
C ALA A 50 -2.59 7.31 6.46
N GLN A 51 -2.86 6.27 7.23
CA GLN A 51 -4.11 5.50 7.20
C GLN A 51 -5.10 5.91 8.30
N GLY A 52 -4.78 6.95 9.08
CA GLY A 52 -5.63 7.47 10.14
C GLY A 52 -5.68 6.62 11.40
N PHE A 53 -4.67 5.79 11.68
CA PHE A 53 -4.61 5.08 12.97
C PHE A 53 -4.13 6.01 14.08
N GLU A 54 -4.91 6.10 15.17
CA GLU A 54 -4.57 6.88 16.36
C GLU A 54 -3.59 6.15 17.29
N VAL A 55 -3.71 4.82 17.36
CA VAL A 55 -2.82 3.97 18.14
C VAL A 55 -1.79 3.36 17.21
N VAL A 56 -0.54 3.77 17.39
CA VAL A 56 0.59 3.32 16.59
C VAL A 56 1.54 2.50 17.46
N PRO A 57 1.93 1.29 17.03
CA PRO A 57 2.89 0.47 17.78
C PRO A 57 4.25 1.15 17.93
N ASP A 58 4.94 0.81 19.02
CA ASP A 58 6.27 1.32 19.39
C ASP A 58 7.40 0.30 19.10
N ASN A 59 7.08 -0.82 18.45
CA ASN A 59 8.02 -1.87 18.10
C ASN A 59 7.73 -2.47 16.71
N LEU A 60 8.76 -3.06 16.09
CA LEU A 60 8.70 -3.58 14.73
C LEU A 60 7.81 -4.81 14.59
N ASP A 61 7.83 -5.71 15.57
CA ASP A 61 7.08 -6.97 15.50
C ASP A 61 5.57 -6.70 15.42
N ASP A 62 5.06 -5.82 16.28
CA ASP A 62 3.66 -5.40 16.27
C ASP A 62 3.31 -4.64 14.98
N CYS A 63 4.21 -3.76 14.51
CA CYS A 63 4.03 -3.07 13.23
C CYS A 63 3.88 -4.06 12.07
N HIS A 64 4.78 -5.05 12.00
CA HIS A 64 4.81 -6.06 10.95
C HIS A 64 3.57 -6.92 10.98
N GLU A 65 3.21 -7.47 12.15
CA GLU A 65 2.04 -8.35 12.34
C GLU A 65 0.74 -7.66 11.92
N PHE A 66 0.49 -6.45 12.41
CA PHE A 66 -0.78 -5.78 12.11
C PHE A 66 -0.86 -5.30 10.65
N MET A 67 0.24 -4.83 10.08
CA MET A 67 0.31 -4.52 8.64
C MET A 67 0.24 -5.78 7.77
N LYS A 68 0.24 -7.01 8.33
CA LYS A 68 -0.03 -8.23 7.54
C LYS A 68 -1.43 -8.23 6.93
N ASP A 69 -2.37 -7.67 7.66
CA ASP A 69 -3.80 -7.80 7.41
C ASP A 69 -4.45 -6.46 6.99
N ILE A 70 -3.64 -5.43 6.78
CA ILE A 70 -4.07 -4.18 6.16
C ILE A 70 -4.02 -4.32 4.64
N TYR A 71 -5.13 -4.00 4.00
CA TYR A 71 -5.27 -3.98 2.55
C TYR A 71 -5.48 -2.55 2.06
N VAL A 72 -4.44 -1.96 1.48
CA VAL A 72 -4.43 -0.59 0.94
C VAL A 72 -3.72 -0.60 -0.40
N ASN A 73 -4.23 0.18 -1.36
CA ASN A 73 -3.57 0.39 -2.64
C ASN A 73 -2.45 1.41 -2.51
N ILE A 74 -1.23 1.04 -2.91
CA ILE A 74 -0.05 1.91 -2.78
C ILE A 74 -0.15 3.17 -3.62
N VAL A 75 -0.76 3.08 -4.81
CA VAL A 75 -0.96 4.26 -5.67
C VAL A 75 -1.88 5.23 -4.96
N ASP A 76 -2.98 4.75 -4.39
CA ASP A 76 -3.94 5.57 -3.65
C ASP A 76 -3.32 6.14 -2.36
N LEU A 77 -2.40 5.41 -1.72
CA LEU A 77 -1.67 5.88 -0.54
C LEU A 77 -0.65 7.00 -0.85
N VAL A 78 -0.05 6.97 -2.04
CA VAL A 78 0.80 8.07 -2.51
C VAL A 78 -0.09 9.26 -2.90
N ASP A 79 -1.16 9.01 -3.65
CA ASP A 79 -2.10 10.03 -4.11
C ASP A 79 -2.84 10.75 -2.96
N SER A 80 -3.14 10.05 -1.85
CA SER A 80 -3.80 10.63 -0.68
C SER A 80 -3.02 11.80 -0.07
N VAL A 81 -1.69 11.78 -0.15
CA VAL A 81 -0.85 12.88 0.36
C VAL A 81 -1.05 14.15 -0.46
N TYR A 82 -1.22 14.02 -1.78
CA TYR A 82 -1.37 15.15 -2.69
C TYR A 82 -2.82 15.64 -2.79
N THR A 83 -3.78 14.72 -2.67
CA THR A 83 -5.21 15.03 -2.81
C THR A 83 -5.90 15.39 -1.50
N SER A 84 -5.25 15.17 -0.34
CA SER A 84 -5.86 15.29 0.99
C SER A 84 -7.10 14.40 1.20
N HIS A 85 -7.32 13.41 0.34
CA HIS A 85 -8.40 12.44 0.49
C HIS A 85 -7.88 11.24 1.29
N PRO A 86 -8.62 10.75 2.31
CA PRO A 86 -8.22 9.57 3.04
C PRO A 86 -8.07 8.35 2.13
N VAL A 87 -7.01 7.57 2.35
CA VAL A 87 -6.79 6.35 1.58
C VAL A 87 -7.87 5.30 1.88
N GLN A 88 -8.39 4.65 0.83
CA GLN A 88 -9.35 3.57 0.99
C GLN A 88 -8.67 2.34 1.61
N ARG A 89 -9.22 1.90 2.75
CA ARG A 89 -8.88 0.61 3.37
C ARG A 89 -9.91 -0.42 2.96
N PHE A 90 -9.46 -1.53 2.39
CA PHE A 90 -10.33 -2.63 1.99
C PHE A 90 -10.54 -3.58 3.16
N TYR A 91 -11.74 -4.14 3.25
CA TYR A 91 -12.09 -5.05 4.34
C TYR A 91 -11.44 -6.43 4.16
N SER A 92 -11.19 -6.83 2.91
CA SER A 92 -10.66 -8.15 2.56
C SER A 92 -9.62 -8.10 1.44
N GLU A 93 -8.75 -9.13 1.42
CA GLU A 93 -7.78 -9.37 0.35
C GLU A 93 -8.45 -9.47 -1.03
N LYS A 94 -9.64 -10.07 -1.10
CA LYS A 94 -10.41 -10.22 -2.33
C LYS A 94 -10.87 -8.87 -2.88
N GLU A 95 -11.50 -8.05 -2.05
CA GLU A 95 -11.97 -6.70 -2.43
C GLU A 95 -10.79 -5.83 -2.91
N PHE A 96 -9.68 -5.89 -2.19
CA PHE A 96 -8.44 -5.21 -2.56
C PHE A 96 -7.88 -5.68 -3.93
N SER A 97 -7.85 -6.99 -4.16
CA SER A 97 -7.35 -7.56 -5.41
C SER A 97 -8.26 -7.19 -6.58
N GLU A 98 -9.58 -7.33 -6.44
CA GLU A 98 -10.57 -6.95 -7.45
C GLU A 98 -10.47 -5.47 -7.80
N TYR A 99 -10.38 -4.59 -6.79
CA TYR A 99 -10.18 -3.17 -7.01
C TYR A 99 -8.89 -2.88 -7.79
N THR A 100 -7.77 -3.47 -7.34
CA THR A 100 -6.45 -3.20 -7.90
C THR A 100 -6.28 -3.73 -9.32
N ILE A 101 -6.89 -4.87 -9.65
CA ILE A 101 -6.95 -5.42 -11.00
C ILE A 101 -7.84 -4.55 -11.89
N ARG A 102 -9.04 -4.17 -11.42
CA ARG A 102 -10.00 -3.36 -12.19
C ARG A 102 -9.47 -1.97 -12.52
N THR A 103 -8.81 -1.32 -11.57
CA THR A 103 -8.18 0.00 -11.81
C THR A 103 -6.85 -0.13 -12.56
N GLU A 104 -6.27 -1.33 -12.54
CA GLU A 104 -4.93 -1.64 -13.02
C GLU A 104 -3.83 -0.71 -12.43
N ASN A 105 -4.12 -0.11 -11.27
CA ASN A 105 -3.25 0.83 -10.56
C ASN A 105 -2.47 0.06 -9.49
N TYR A 106 -1.34 -0.50 -9.89
CA TYR A 106 -0.46 -1.22 -8.96
C TYR A 106 1.01 -1.10 -9.31
N ILE A 107 1.81 -1.14 -8.25
CA ILE A 107 3.27 -1.17 -8.30
C ILE A 107 3.72 -2.63 -8.10
N SER A 108 4.62 -3.11 -8.96
CA SER A 108 5.18 -4.46 -8.83
C SER A 108 6.27 -4.50 -7.76
N ARG A 109 6.49 -5.66 -7.15
CA ARG A 109 7.58 -5.89 -6.19
C ARG A 109 8.96 -5.74 -6.82
N ASP A 110 9.08 -6.03 -8.11
CA ASP A 110 10.36 -6.07 -8.85
C ASP A 110 10.74 -4.72 -9.46
N ARG A 111 10.10 -3.63 -9.01
CA ARG A 111 10.41 -2.28 -9.49
C ARG A 111 11.80 -1.85 -9.06
N ARG A 112 12.47 -1.10 -9.93
CA ARG A 112 13.85 -0.62 -9.70
C ARG A 112 14.01 0.11 -8.36
N TYR A 113 12.99 0.86 -7.96
CA TYR A 113 13.01 1.70 -6.75
C TYR A 113 12.22 1.10 -5.57
N ALA A 114 11.78 -0.16 -5.68
CA ALA A 114 11.07 -0.81 -4.58
C ALA A 114 12.04 -1.25 -3.47
N GLY A 115 12.05 -0.48 -2.38
CA GLY A 115 12.67 -0.85 -1.11
C GLY A 115 12.03 -2.08 -0.47
N SER A 116 12.66 -2.61 0.59
CA SER A 116 12.15 -3.79 1.32
C SER A 116 10.76 -3.53 1.93
N LEU A 117 10.50 -2.30 2.39
CA LEU A 117 9.19 -1.89 2.90
C LEU A 117 8.08 -1.97 1.84
N LEU A 118 8.29 -1.39 0.66
CA LEU A 118 7.32 -1.45 -0.44
C LEU A 118 7.09 -2.89 -0.91
N LYS A 119 8.17 -3.67 -1.03
CA LYS A 119 8.11 -5.09 -1.39
C LYS A 119 7.27 -5.90 -0.40
N PHE A 120 7.32 -5.55 0.88
CA PHE A 120 6.50 -6.19 1.92
C PHE A 120 5.01 -5.89 1.71
N LEU A 121 4.64 -4.65 1.42
CA LEU A 121 3.23 -4.26 1.22
C LEU A 121 2.63 -4.87 -0.07
N CYS A 122 3.42 -5.00 -1.13
CA CYS A 122 2.98 -5.56 -2.41
C CYS A 122 2.75 -7.10 -2.40
N ARG A 123 2.86 -7.78 -1.25
CA ARG A 123 2.92 -9.26 -1.17
C ARG A 123 1.68 -10.03 -1.69
N LYS A 124 0.51 -9.41 -1.84
CA LYS A 124 -0.78 -10.10 -2.13
C LYS A 124 -1.57 -9.65 -3.37
N ILE A 125 -1.02 -8.79 -4.22
CA ILE A 125 -1.82 -8.17 -5.30
C ILE A 125 -2.27 -9.18 -6.38
N SER A 126 -1.41 -10.14 -6.76
CA SER A 126 -1.62 -11.01 -7.94
C SER A 126 -2.09 -12.44 -7.63
N ARG A 127 -2.05 -12.88 -6.38
CA ARG A 127 -2.48 -14.22 -5.95
C ARG A 127 -3.14 -14.12 -4.59
N PRO A 128 -4.43 -13.73 -4.53
CA PRO A 128 -5.15 -13.71 -3.27
C PRO A 128 -5.15 -15.11 -2.68
N SER A 129 -4.73 -15.26 -1.42
CA SER A 129 -5.08 -16.47 -0.67
C SER A 129 -6.60 -16.50 -0.64
N GLY A 130 -7.27 -17.54 -1.14
CA GLY A 130 -8.74 -17.63 -1.19
C GLY A 130 -9.45 -17.59 0.18
N THR A 131 -8.75 -17.18 1.24
CA THR A 131 -9.21 -17.02 2.60
C THR A 131 -9.69 -15.59 2.79
N THR A 132 -10.94 -15.41 3.21
CA THR A 132 -11.52 -14.13 3.65
C THR A 132 -10.80 -13.65 4.92
N ARG A 133 -9.55 -13.20 4.79
CA ARG A 133 -8.84 -12.51 5.86
C ARG A 133 -9.46 -11.14 5.99
N ILE A 134 -10.12 -10.94 7.12
CA ILE A 134 -10.80 -9.72 7.49
C ILE A 134 -9.78 -8.83 8.18
N ASN A 135 -9.75 -7.55 7.80
CA ASN A 135 -8.92 -6.55 8.46
C ASN A 135 -9.21 -6.54 9.98
N PRO A 136 -8.19 -6.67 10.85
CA PRO A 136 -8.41 -6.60 12.29
C PRO A 136 -9.09 -5.28 12.67
N GLN A 137 -10.09 -5.36 13.57
CA GLN A 137 -10.62 -4.18 14.24
C GLN A 137 -9.44 -3.38 14.84
N PRO A 138 -9.48 -2.04 14.82
CA PRO A 138 -8.37 -1.22 15.31
C PRO A 138 -7.94 -1.70 16.70
N PHE A 139 -6.63 -1.81 16.91
CA PHE A 139 -6.04 -2.26 18.16
C PHE A 139 -6.55 -1.36 19.29
N SER A 140 -7.60 -1.77 19.99
CA SER A 140 -8.03 -1.06 21.19
C SER A 140 -6.98 -1.31 22.28
N ALA A 141 -6.61 -0.26 23.01
CA ALA A 141 -5.66 -0.31 24.12
C ALA A 141 -5.98 -1.39 25.18
N SER A 142 -7.22 -1.90 25.18
CA SER A 142 -7.72 -3.01 25.99
C SER A 142 -6.97 -4.34 25.78
N ASN A 143 -6.36 -4.57 24.60
CA ASN A 143 -5.62 -5.80 24.33
C ASN A 143 -4.23 -5.86 24.99
N ARG A 144 -3.70 -4.74 25.50
CA ARG A 144 -2.41 -4.70 26.24
C ARG A 144 -2.43 -5.52 27.54
N LYS A 145 -3.62 -5.73 28.12
CA LYS A 145 -3.79 -6.42 29.42
C LYS A 145 -3.80 -7.96 29.34
N ARG A 146 -3.80 -8.57 28.15
CA ARG A 146 -3.96 -10.04 28.01
C ARG A 146 -2.68 -10.84 27.76
N LYS A 147 -1.51 -10.21 27.59
CA LYS A 147 -0.22 -10.89 27.35
C LYS A 147 0.81 -10.69 28.47
N ARG A 148 0.36 -10.50 29.71
CA ARG A 148 1.21 -10.60 30.90
C ARG A 148 0.61 -11.65 31.84
N THR A 149 0.91 -12.91 31.56
CA THR A 149 0.83 -14.06 32.47
C THR A 149 1.94 -15.01 32.09
#